data_AF-A0A1G5SCB2-F1
#
_entry.id   AF-A0A1G5SCB2-F1
#
_cell.length_a   1.000
_cell.length_b   1.000
_cell.length_c   1.000
_cell.angle_alpha   90.00
_cell.angle_beta   90.00
_cell.angle_gamma   90.00
#
_symmetry.space_group_name_H-M   'P 1'
#
loop_
_entity.id
_entity.type
_entity.pdbx_description
1 polymer ?
#
loop_
_entity_poly.entity_id
_entity_poly.type
_entity_poly.pdbx_seq_one_letter_code
_entity_poly.pdbx_strand_id
1 'polypeptide(L)' 'MEPRKHYTKEFKLDAISLVLDEGLTIAEAARSLGIRANMLGR' A
#
# COMPACT_ATOMS: atom_id res chain seq x y z
N MET A 1 -8.41 -13.06 -16.41
CA MET A 1 -8.76 -13.13 -14.98
C MET A 1 -7.51 -12.70 -14.23
N GLU A 2 -7.42 -11.44 -13.78
CA GLU A 2 -6.25 -11.01 -13.02
C GLU A 2 -6.22 -11.75 -11.67
N PRO A 3 -5.10 -12.38 -11.29
CA PRO A 3 -5.01 -13.09 -10.02
C PRO A 3 -5.27 -12.08 -8.90
N ARG A 4 -6.13 -12.47 -7.95
CA ARG A 4 -6.33 -11.71 -6.72
C ARG A 4 -4.97 -11.63 -6.03
N LYS A 5 -4.29 -10.48 -6.15
CA LYS A 5 -3.02 -10.22 -5.47
C LYS A 5 -3.27 -10.44 -3.98
N HIS A 6 -2.70 -11.50 -3.42
CA HIS A 6 -2.70 -11.74 -1.99
C HIS A 6 -1.76 -10.70 -1.38
N TYR A 7 -2.32 -9.61 -0.89
CA TYR A 7 -1.56 -8.59 -0.18
C TYR A 7 -1.19 -9.16 1.19
N THR A 8 0.04 -9.67 1.31
CA THR A 8 0.59 -10.21 2.54
C THR A 8 0.83 -9.10 3.57
N LYS A 9 1.07 -9.46 4.82
CA LYS A 9 1.38 -8.48 5.89
C LYS A 9 2.56 -7.57 5.55
N GLU A 10 3.56 -8.11 4.86
CA GLU A 10 4.73 -7.37 4.40
C GLU A 10 4.33 -6.19 3.51
N PHE A 11 3.28 -6.36 2.71
CA PHE A 11 2.76 -5.30 1.85
C PHE A 11 2.20 -4.10 2.64
N LYS A 12 1.55 -4.37 3.77
CA LYS A 12 1.07 -3.31 4.65
C LYS A 12 2.22 -2.61 5.36
N LEU A 13 3.25 -3.35 5.73
CA LEU A 13 4.45 -2.78 6.35
C LEU A 13 5.20 -1.88 5.37
N ASP A 14 5.36 -2.31 4.13
CA ASP A 14 6.00 -1.52 3.06
C ASP A 14 5.24 -0.20 2.83
N ALA A 15 3.90 -0.27 2.80
CA ALA A 15 3.06 0.92 2.69
C ALA A 15 3.20 1.87 3.90
N ILE A 16 3.31 1.33 5.11
CA ILE A 16 3.49 2.10 6.33
C ILE A 16 4.87 2.77 6.31
N SER A 17 5.92 2.05 5.91
CA SER A 17 7.27 2.60 5.73
C SER A 17 7.29 3.72 4.69
N LEU A 18 6.60 3.57 3.55
CA LEU A 18 6.49 4.65 2.57
C LEU A 18 5.78 5.90 3.12
N VAL A 19 4.71 5.72 3.90
CA VAL A 19 4.00 6.87 4.50
C VAL A 19 4.81 7.52 5.62
N LEU A 20 5.48 6.73 6.47
CA LEU A 20 6.19 7.23 7.64
C LEU A 20 7.60 7.76 7.31
N ASP A 21 8.32 7.07 6.44
CA ASP A 21 9.73 7.33 6.13
C ASP A 21 9.86 8.34 4.98
N GLU A 22 9.10 8.17 3.89
CA GLU A 22 9.09 9.13 2.77
C GLU A 22 8.10 10.29 2.99
N GLY A 23 7.25 10.22 4.02
CA GLY A 23 6.21 11.23 4.26
C GLY A 23 5.12 11.25 3.19
N LEU A 24 5.00 10.17 2.40
CA LEU A 24 4.01 10.06 1.34
C LEU A 24 2.60 10.00 1.90
N THR A 25 1.64 10.52 1.14
CA THR A 25 0.24 10.32 1.49
C THR A 25 -0.17 8.86 1.27
N ILE A 26 -1.20 8.40 1.98
CA ILE A 26 -1.75 7.03 1.80
C ILE A 26 -2.09 6.76 0.32
N ALA A 27 -2.51 7.78 -0.43
CA ALA A 27 -2.79 7.68 -1.86
C ALA A 27 -1.51 7.45 -2.70
N GLU A 28 -0.42 8.13 -2.37
CA GLU A 28 0.87 7.99 -3.05
C GLU A 28 1.53 6.66 -2.71
N ALA A 29 1.57 6.27 -1.44
CA ALA A 29 2.06 4.96 -1.04
C ALA A 29 1.27 3.83 -1.70
N ALA A 30 -0.06 3.98 -1.80
CA ALA A 30 -0.90 3.03 -2.52
C ALA A 30 -0.57 2.98 -4.02
N ARG A 31 -0.30 4.13 -4.65
CA ARG A 31 0.05 4.21 -6.06
C ARG A 31 1.44 3.63 -6.36
N SER A 32 2.41 3.87 -5.48
CA SER A 32 3.76 3.29 -5.54
C SER A 32 3.71 1.77 -5.48
N LEU A 33 2.86 1.25 -4.60
CA LEU A 33 2.64 -0.19 -4.44
C LEU A 33 1.66 -0.79 -5.46
N GLY A 34 1.02 0.03 -6.29
CA GLY A 34 0.02 -0.44 -7.26
C GLY A 34 -1.24 -1.03 -6.61
N ILE A 35 -1.65 -0.49 -5.46
CA ILE A 35 -2.86 -0.85 -4.74
C ILE A 35 -3.84 0.31 -4.64
N ARG A 36 -5.08 -0.01 -4.28
CA ARG A 36 -6.09 1.00 -3.97
C ARG A 36 -5.85 1.53 -2.57
N ALA A 37 -5.83 2.85 -2.39
CA ALA A 37 -5.68 3.51 -1.08
C ALA A 37 -6.70 3.03 -0.03
N ASN A 38 -7.87 2.57 -0.47
CA ASN A 38 -8.89 1.99 0.40
C ASN A 38 -8.43 0.71 1.14
N MET A 39 -7.37 0.05 0.66
CA MET A 39 -6.76 -1.13 1.31
C MET A 39 -5.83 -0.77 2.48
N LEU A 40 -5.37 0.49 2.53
CA LEU A 40 -4.50 1.00 3.60
C LEU A 40 -5.31 1.68 4.72
N GLY A 41 -6.50 2.17 4.42
CA GLY A 41 -7.35 2.93 5.34
C GLY A 41 -8.35 2.11 6.15
N ARG A 42 -8.05 0.85 6.50
CA ARG A 42 -8.96 0.01 7.30
C ARG A 42 -8.26 -0.75 8.43
#